data_AF-L1KN29-F1
#
_entry.id   AF-L1KN29-F1
#
_cell.length_a   1.000
_cell.length_b   1.000
_cell.length_c   1.000
_cell.angle_alpha   90.00
_cell.angle_beta   90.00
_cell.angle_gamma   90.00
#
_symmetry.space_group_name_H-M   'P 1'
#
loop_
_entity.id
_entity.type
_entity.pdbx_description
1 polymer ?
#
loop_
_entity_poly.entity_id
_entity_poly.type
_entity_poly.pdbx_seq_one_letter_code
_entity_poly.pdbx_strand_id
1 'polypeptide(L)'
;MTLTDCVNSLVEYVERADLKGITLVGHSWGGYVLVGAAPRLASRVRRLVFWSAFVPQDGESLIDACPPHYGEMFHALAAASGDDTVTLPLEVWQQAFMQDAAEETQRLVHSLLVPQPLGTFTEKPDTSAFTALDIPPPTSCPPRTSPCPASGPGPNASRNGSRTPCS
;
A
#
# COMPACT_ATOMS: atom_id res chain seq x y z
N MET A 1 5.96 10.21 -13.38
CA MET A 1 5.93 8.75 -13.23
C MET A 1 4.51 8.35 -12.83
N THR A 2 3.95 7.35 -13.48
CA THR A 2 2.57 6.90 -13.28
C THR A 2 2.51 5.41 -12.90
N LEU A 3 1.31 4.88 -12.59
CA LEU A 3 1.11 3.44 -12.38
C LEU A 3 1.49 2.64 -13.64
N THR A 4 1.09 3.11 -14.82
CA THR A 4 1.42 2.51 -16.11
C THR A 4 2.92 2.42 -16.33
N ASP A 5 3.69 3.45 -15.95
CA ASP A 5 5.16 3.41 -16.03
C ASP A 5 5.74 2.27 -15.19
N CYS A 6 5.24 2.09 -13.95
CA CYS A 6 5.68 1.01 -13.07
C CYS A 6 5.28 -0.38 -13.58
N VAL A 7 4.08 -0.52 -14.14
CA VAL A 7 3.63 -1.77 -14.79
C VAL A 7 4.53 -2.11 -15.98
N ASN A 8 4.80 -1.15 -16.86
CA ASN A 8 5.69 -1.32 -18.00
C ASN A 8 7.08 -1.74 -17.56
N SER A 9 7.65 -1.05 -16.57
CA SER A 9 8.97 -1.37 -16.04
C SER A 9 9.08 -2.81 -15.53
N LEU A 10 8.07 -3.29 -14.79
CA LEU A 10 8.03 -4.68 -14.31
C LEU A 10 7.94 -5.69 -15.46
N VAL A 11 7.05 -5.46 -16.43
CA VAL A 11 6.88 -6.33 -17.58
C VAL A 11 8.16 -6.40 -18.40
N GLU A 12 8.74 -5.26 -18.73
CA GLU A 12 9.99 -5.16 -19.48
C GLU A 12 11.14 -5.85 -18.76
N TYR A 13 11.24 -5.71 -17.44
CA TYR A 13 12.25 -6.41 -16.65
C TYR A 13 12.11 -7.93 -16.76
N VAL A 14 10.89 -8.45 -16.55
CA VAL A 14 10.60 -9.89 -16.60
C VAL A 14 10.88 -10.46 -18.00
N GLU A 15 10.50 -9.74 -19.05
CA GLU A 15 10.70 -10.16 -20.43
C GLU A 15 12.18 -10.09 -20.84
N ARG A 16 12.87 -8.99 -20.53
CA ARG A 16 14.30 -8.83 -20.85
C ARG A 16 15.19 -9.84 -20.15
N ALA A 17 14.85 -10.21 -18.92
CA ALA A 17 15.55 -11.24 -18.17
C ALA A 17 15.09 -12.67 -18.52
N ASP A 18 14.15 -12.83 -19.47
CA ASP A 18 13.47 -14.08 -19.85
C ASP A 18 13.02 -14.94 -18.66
N LEU A 19 12.49 -14.31 -17.63
CA LEU A 19 12.04 -15.02 -16.44
C LEU A 19 10.76 -15.82 -16.75
N LYS A 20 10.70 -17.06 -16.26
CA LYS A 20 9.60 -18.00 -16.46
C LYS A 20 9.35 -18.82 -15.19
N GLY A 21 8.10 -19.22 -14.97
CA GLY A 21 7.70 -19.96 -13.76
C GLY A 21 7.80 -19.16 -12.47
N ILE A 22 7.83 -17.82 -12.55
CA ILE A 22 8.09 -16.95 -11.40
C ILE A 22 6.87 -16.78 -10.50
N THR A 23 7.11 -16.37 -9.26
CA THR A 23 6.06 -15.90 -8.36
C THR A 23 6.19 -14.40 -8.21
N LEU A 24 5.14 -13.66 -8.57
CA LEU A 24 5.10 -12.21 -8.34
C LEU A 24 4.43 -11.95 -7.00
N VAL A 25 5.08 -11.15 -6.16
CA VAL A 25 4.58 -10.76 -4.84
C VAL A 25 4.44 -9.25 -4.82
N GLY A 26 3.21 -8.77 -4.64
CA GLY A 26 2.89 -7.36 -4.51
C GLY A 26 2.62 -7.06 -3.04
N HIS A 27 3.30 -6.07 -2.50
CA HIS A 27 3.08 -5.56 -1.15
C HIS A 27 2.51 -4.15 -1.19
N SER A 28 1.53 -3.85 -0.33
CA SER A 28 0.90 -2.53 -0.26
C SER A 28 0.39 -2.07 -1.64
N TRP A 29 0.78 -0.88 -2.10
CA TRP A 29 0.45 -0.36 -3.43
C TRP A 29 0.93 -1.25 -4.60
N GLY A 30 1.94 -2.11 -4.37
CA GLY A 30 2.44 -3.03 -5.39
C GLY A 30 1.39 -4.00 -5.95
N GLY A 31 0.26 -4.17 -5.27
CA GLY A 31 -0.88 -4.90 -5.83
C GLY A 31 -1.51 -4.24 -7.08
N TYR A 32 -1.52 -2.90 -7.17
CA TYR A 32 -1.92 -2.19 -8.40
C TYR A 32 -1.00 -2.55 -9.57
N VAL A 33 0.32 -2.55 -9.32
CA VAL A 33 1.32 -2.93 -10.32
C VAL A 33 1.13 -4.39 -10.75
N LEU A 34 0.86 -5.31 -9.81
CA LEU A 34 0.58 -6.70 -10.13
C LEU A 34 -0.66 -6.88 -10.99
N VAL A 35 -1.75 -6.17 -10.68
CA VAL A 35 -2.99 -6.26 -11.46
C VAL A 35 -2.74 -5.83 -12.92
N GLY A 36 -2.00 -4.74 -13.14
CA GLY A 36 -1.66 -4.30 -14.50
C GLY A 36 -0.66 -5.21 -15.24
N ALA A 37 0.30 -5.81 -14.52
CA ALA A 37 1.36 -6.61 -15.14
C ALA A 37 0.96 -8.07 -15.39
N ALA A 38 0.11 -8.66 -14.53
CA ALA A 38 -0.21 -10.07 -14.57
C ALA A 38 -0.81 -10.56 -15.90
N PRO A 39 -1.74 -9.84 -16.57
CA PRO A 39 -2.28 -10.26 -17.87
C PRO A 39 -1.20 -10.35 -18.95
N ARG A 40 -0.26 -9.40 -18.92
CA ARG A 40 0.85 -9.33 -19.88
C ARG A 40 1.92 -10.40 -19.63
N LEU A 41 1.99 -10.90 -18.40
CA LEU A 41 2.96 -11.91 -17.97
C LEU A 41 2.32 -13.29 -17.71
N ALA A 42 1.08 -13.51 -18.14
CA ALA A 42 0.30 -14.71 -17.78
C ALA A 42 1.02 -16.03 -18.13
N SER A 43 1.74 -16.08 -19.26
CA SER A 43 2.51 -17.27 -19.68
C SER A 43 3.82 -17.49 -18.91
N ARG A 44 4.26 -16.50 -18.11
CA ARG A 44 5.53 -16.50 -17.38
C ARG A 44 5.35 -16.64 -15.87
N VAL A 45 4.18 -16.26 -15.36
CA VAL A 45 3.86 -16.25 -13.94
C VAL A 45 3.23 -17.58 -13.54
N ARG A 46 3.84 -18.23 -12.54
CA ARG A 46 3.29 -19.44 -11.90
C ARG A 46 2.31 -19.10 -10.78
N ARG A 47 2.52 -18.00 -10.07
CA ARG A 47 1.70 -17.59 -8.92
C ARG A 47 1.75 -16.07 -8.73
N LEU A 48 0.62 -15.49 -8.35
CA LEU A 48 0.51 -14.14 -7.81
C LEU A 48 0.25 -14.20 -6.31
N VAL A 49 0.90 -13.31 -5.56
CA VAL A 49 0.70 -13.18 -4.10
C VAL A 49 0.48 -11.71 -3.78
N PHE A 50 -0.66 -11.41 -3.17
CA PHE A 50 -0.97 -10.10 -2.62
C PHE A 50 -0.68 -10.14 -1.11
N TRP A 51 0.45 -9.56 -0.70
CA TRP A 51 0.89 -9.54 0.69
C TRP A 51 0.52 -8.18 1.30
N SER A 52 -0.49 -8.14 2.18
CA SER A 52 -0.96 -6.87 2.78
C SER A 52 -1.10 -5.76 1.73
N ALA A 53 -1.65 -6.12 0.57
CA ALA A 53 -1.64 -5.31 -0.63
C ALA A 53 -3.06 -4.91 -1.02
N PHE A 54 -3.14 -3.77 -1.71
CA PHE A 54 -4.38 -3.35 -2.35
C PHE A 54 -4.66 -4.22 -3.57
N VAL A 55 -5.94 -4.49 -3.83
CA VAL A 55 -6.41 -5.11 -5.07
C VAL A 55 -7.40 -4.11 -5.68
N PRO A 56 -7.00 -3.33 -6.69
CA PRO A 56 -7.86 -2.28 -7.24
C PRO A 56 -9.17 -2.82 -7.80
N GLN A 57 -10.24 -2.03 -7.63
CA GLN A 57 -11.42 -2.12 -8.48
C GLN A 57 -11.19 -1.37 -9.79
N ASP A 58 -11.99 -1.70 -10.79
CA ASP A 58 -11.92 -1.05 -12.10
C ASP A 58 -12.16 0.46 -11.98
N GLY A 59 -11.27 1.27 -12.55
CA GLY A 59 -11.39 2.73 -12.53
C GLY A 59 -11.19 3.39 -11.16
N GLU A 60 -10.81 2.64 -10.12
CA GLU A 60 -10.55 3.14 -8.77
C GLU A 60 -9.05 3.29 -8.50
N SER A 61 -8.58 4.53 -8.36
CA SER A 61 -7.17 4.82 -8.03
C SER A 61 -6.87 4.52 -6.55
N LEU A 62 -5.59 4.55 -6.14
CA LEU A 62 -5.26 4.34 -4.72
C LEU A 62 -5.89 5.42 -3.84
N ILE A 63 -5.89 6.66 -4.30
CA ILE A 63 -6.49 7.78 -3.56
C ILE A 63 -7.99 7.58 -3.37
N ASP A 64 -8.69 7.10 -4.40
CA ASP A 64 -10.13 6.81 -4.33
C ASP A 64 -10.43 5.70 -3.30
N ALA A 65 -9.55 4.70 -3.19
CA ALA A 65 -9.68 3.56 -2.29
C ALA A 65 -9.32 3.88 -0.82
N CYS A 66 -8.67 5.02 -0.56
CA CYS A 66 -8.30 5.44 0.80
C CYS A 66 -9.39 6.34 1.41
N PRO A 67 -9.49 6.40 2.76
CA PRO A 67 -10.31 7.42 3.40
C PRO A 67 -9.96 8.84 2.90
N PRO A 68 -10.95 9.74 2.68
CA PRO A 68 -10.72 11.02 1.99
C PRO A 68 -9.59 11.87 2.55
N HIS A 69 -9.40 11.88 3.87
CA HIS A 69 -8.33 12.64 4.53
C HIS A 69 -6.91 12.19 4.12
N TYR A 70 -6.70 10.93 3.73
CA TYR A 70 -5.42 10.48 3.19
C TYR A 70 -5.19 11.04 1.79
N GLY A 71 -6.23 11.06 0.94
CA GLY A 71 -6.16 11.68 -0.38
C GLY A 71 -5.80 13.17 -0.31
N GLU A 72 -6.49 13.91 0.56
CA GLU A 72 -6.19 15.32 0.83
C GLU A 72 -4.74 15.51 1.31
N MET A 73 -4.28 14.68 2.24
CA MET A 73 -2.90 14.71 2.73
C MET A 73 -1.88 14.43 1.60
N PHE A 74 -2.10 13.41 0.77
CA PHE A 74 -1.19 13.08 -0.33
C PHE A 74 -1.10 14.23 -1.34
N HIS A 75 -2.23 14.84 -1.70
CA HIS A 75 -2.24 16.02 -2.56
C HIS A 75 -1.51 17.22 -1.94
N ALA A 76 -1.71 17.47 -0.64
CA ALA A 76 -1.03 18.55 0.06
C ALA A 76 0.49 18.34 0.13
N LEU A 77 0.94 17.12 0.41
CA LEU A 77 2.36 16.77 0.45
C LEU A 77 3.00 16.90 -0.94
N ALA A 78 2.34 16.40 -1.99
CA ALA A 78 2.81 16.53 -3.36
C ALA A 78 2.91 17.99 -3.81
N ALA A 79 1.91 18.82 -3.51
CA ALA A 79 1.95 20.24 -3.82
C ALA A 79 3.10 20.98 -3.10
N ALA A 80 3.48 20.53 -1.89
CA ALA A 80 4.58 21.12 -1.12
C ALA A 80 5.98 20.62 -1.53
N SER A 81 6.08 19.52 -2.27
CA SER A 81 7.35 18.85 -2.61
C SER A 81 8.19 19.58 -3.66
N GLY A 82 7.55 20.33 -4.56
CA GLY A 82 8.20 20.97 -5.71
C GLY A 82 8.43 20.04 -6.93
N ASP A 83 8.21 18.73 -6.79
CA ASP A 83 8.39 17.73 -7.85
C ASP A 83 7.23 16.71 -7.97
N ASP A 84 6.08 17.01 -7.36
CA ASP A 84 4.85 16.20 -7.37
C ASP A 84 5.03 14.82 -6.72
N THR A 85 5.81 14.76 -5.65
CA THR A 85 6.07 13.54 -4.88
C THR A 85 5.54 13.61 -3.45
N VAL A 86 5.15 12.45 -2.92
CA VAL A 86 4.65 12.27 -1.57
C VAL A 86 5.75 11.67 -0.71
N THR A 87 6.21 12.43 0.29
CA THR A 87 7.04 11.92 1.38
C THR A 87 6.22 11.94 2.66
N LEU A 88 6.03 10.78 3.28
CA LEU A 88 5.23 10.69 4.49
C LEU A 88 5.96 11.35 5.67
N PRO A 89 5.30 12.23 6.43
CA PRO A 89 5.82 12.70 7.71
C PRO A 89 6.13 11.52 8.65
N LEU A 90 7.15 11.67 9.49
CA LEU A 90 7.59 10.60 10.39
C LEU A 90 6.45 10.14 11.30
N GLU A 91 5.65 11.08 11.82
CA GLU A 91 4.55 10.79 12.73
C GLU A 91 3.48 9.92 12.06
N VAL A 92 3.15 10.22 10.80
CA VAL A 92 2.21 9.43 9.99
C VAL A 92 2.79 8.04 9.74
N TRP A 93 4.07 7.95 9.38
CA TRP A 93 4.76 6.67 9.15
C TRP A 93 4.74 5.77 10.39
N GLN A 94 5.07 6.34 11.56
CA GLN A 94 5.09 5.62 12.83
C GLN A 94 3.71 5.08 13.21
N GLN A 95 2.67 5.91 13.06
CA GLN A 95 1.32 5.56 13.51
C GLN A 95 0.59 4.62 12.54
N ALA A 96 0.79 4.77 11.24
CA ALA A 96 0.01 4.04 10.24
C ALA A 96 0.71 2.78 9.68
N PHE A 97 2.05 2.70 9.75
CA PHE A 97 2.80 1.63 9.07
C PHE A 97 3.73 0.82 10.00
N MET A 98 4.18 1.39 11.11
CA MET A 98 5.23 0.78 11.95
C MET A 98 4.88 0.76 13.45
N GLN A 99 3.59 0.74 13.80
CA GLN A 99 3.08 0.87 15.17
C GLN A 99 3.60 -0.21 16.14
N ASP A 100 4.00 -1.38 15.62
CA ASP A 100 4.47 -2.53 16.42
C ASP A 100 6.01 -2.60 16.51
N ALA A 101 6.73 -1.66 15.88
CA ALA A 101 8.19 -1.62 15.87
C ALA A 101 8.75 -0.68 16.95
N ALA A 102 9.98 -0.95 17.41
CA ALA A 102 10.70 -0.03 18.29
C ALA A 102 10.98 1.31 17.57
N GLU A 103 10.97 2.42 18.32
CA GLU A 103 11.14 3.77 17.75
C GLU A 103 12.41 3.92 16.91
N GLU A 104 13.52 3.33 17.36
CA GLU A 104 14.78 3.33 16.61
C GLU A 104 14.62 2.67 15.24
N THR A 105 13.93 1.52 15.18
CA THR A 105 13.61 0.85 13.91
C THR A 105 12.68 1.68 13.04
N GLN A 106 11.67 2.33 13.64
CA GLN A 106 10.76 3.21 12.90
C GLN A 106 11.51 4.35 12.20
N ARG A 107 12.39 5.04 12.94
CA ARG A 107 13.21 6.15 12.42
C ARG A 107 14.20 5.68 11.35
N LEU A 108 14.84 4.53 11.58
CA LEU A 108 15.75 3.94 10.60
C LEU A 108 15.01 3.64 9.28
N VAL A 109 13.88 2.94 9.34
CA VAL A 109 13.13 2.59 8.12
C VAL A 109 12.57 3.84 7.44
N HIS A 110 12.08 4.82 8.21
CA HIS A 110 11.63 6.11 7.65
C HIS A 110 12.73 6.80 6.83
N SER A 111 13.98 6.78 7.33
CA SER A 111 15.11 7.38 6.63
C SER A 111 15.49 6.71 5.30
N LEU A 112 15.01 5.49 5.07
CA LEU A 112 15.22 4.74 3.82
C LEU A 112 14.08 4.96 2.80
N LEU A 113 12.99 5.62 3.21
CA LEU A 113 11.91 5.94 2.28
C LEU A 113 12.38 6.96 1.25
N VAL A 114 11.89 6.80 0.04
CA VAL A 114 12.09 7.75 -1.06
C VAL A 114 10.76 8.41 -1.41
N PRO A 115 10.77 9.65 -1.92
CA PRO A 115 9.55 10.32 -2.33
C PRO A 115 8.81 9.51 -3.40
N GLN A 116 7.50 9.29 -3.18
CA GLN A 116 6.65 8.51 -4.08
C GLN A 116 5.91 9.44 -5.05
N PRO A 117 6.08 9.33 -6.38
CA PRO A 117 5.38 10.21 -7.32
C PRO A 117 3.86 10.09 -7.23
N LEU A 118 3.16 11.23 -7.11
CA LEU A 118 1.71 11.27 -6.90
C LEU A 118 0.93 10.60 -8.04
N GLY A 119 1.42 10.70 -9.27
CA GLY A 119 0.82 10.06 -10.46
C GLY A 119 0.61 8.55 -10.31
N THR A 120 1.41 7.88 -9.47
CA THR A 120 1.24 6.45 -9.18
C THR A 120 0.01 6.14 -8.30
N PHE A 121 -0.47 7.12 -7.55
CA PHE A 121 -1.61 6.98 -6.64
C PHE A 121 -2.93 7.46 -7.28
N THR A 122 -2.85 8.34 -8.28
CA THR A 122 -4.03 8.96 -8.92
C THR A 122 -4.41 8.32 -10.25
N GLU A 123 -3.49 7.65 -10.95
CA GLU A 123 -3.82 6.93 -12.18
C GLU A 123 -4.79 5.78 -11.88
N LYS A 124 -5.89 5.75 -12.63
CA LYS A 124 -6.95 4.74 -12.51
C LYS A 124 -6.58 3.51 -13.35
N PRO A 125 -6.57 2.30 -12.77
CA PRO A 125 -6.26 1.10 -13.52
C PRO A 125 -7.46 0.65 -14.38
N ASP A 126 -7.16 0.05 -15.53
CA ASP A 126 -8.06 -0.86 -16.25
C ASP A 126 -7.78 -2.28 -15.75
N THR A 127 -8.80 -2.90 -15.15
CA THR A 127 -8.69 -4.22 -14.52
C THR A 127 -9.36 -5.33 -15.34
N SER A 128 -9.92 -4.99 -16.51
CA SER A 128 -10.68 -5.92 -17.34
C SER A 128 -9.89 -7.16 -17.74
N ALA A 129 -8.64 -6.96 -18.19
CA ALA A 129 -7.74 -8.05 -18.59
C ALA A 129 -7.31 -8.91 -17.41
N PHE A 130 -7.19 -8.34 -16.20
CA PHE A 130 -6.87 -9.09 -14.98
C PHE A 130 -8.04 -9.94 -14.52
N THR A 131 -9.25 -9.38 -14.54
CA THR A 131 -10.48 -10.10 -14.19
C THR A 131 -10.71 -11.30 -15.11
N ALA A 132 -10.34 -11.18 -16.39
CA ALA A 132 -10.44 -12.27 -17.36
C ALA A 132 -9.47 -13.45 -17.11
N LEU A 133 -8.46 -13.29 -16.23
CA LEU A 133 -7.55 -14.39 -15.88
C LEU A 133 -8.19 -15.43 -14.94
N ASP A 134 -9.41 -15.18 -14.45
CA ASP A 134 -10.15 -16.05 -13.52
C ASP A 134 -9.31 -16.51 -12.31
N ILE A 135 -8.47 -15.60 -11.83
CA ILE A 135 -7.62 -15.85 -10.65
C ILE A 135 -8.54 -15.81 -9.42
N PRO A 136 -8.53 -16.86 -8.58
CA PRO A 136 -9.31 -16.85 -7.35
C PRO A 136 -8.97 -15.58 -6.55
N PRO A 137 -9.96 -14.85 -6.02
CA PRO A 137 -9.70 -13.66 -5.24
C PRO A 137 -8.73 -14.03 -4.10
N PRO A 138 -7.76 -13.17 -3.77
CA PRO A 138 -6.87 -13.45 -2.66
C PRO A 138 -7.73 -13.69 -1.42
N THR A 139 -7.40 -14.72 -0.64
CA THR A 139 -8.05 -14.95 0.65
C THR A 139 -7.83 -13.70 1.49
N SER A 140 -8.84 -12.85 1.57
CA SER A 140 -8.76 -11.64 2.38
C SER A 140 -8.53 -12.09 3.83
N CYS A 141 -7.49 -11.55 4.45
CA CYS A 141 -7.54 -11.45 5.90
C CYS A 141 -8.80 -10.62 6.19
N PRO A 142 -9.71 -11.05 7.09
CA PRO A 142 -10.90 -10.28 7.38
C PRO A 142 -10.50 -8.83 7.68
N PRO A 143 -11.31 -7.84 7.25
CA PRO A 143 -11.03 -6.44 7.57
C PRO A 143 -10.78 -6.39 9.08
N ARG A 144 -9.68 -5.77 9.52
CA ARG A 144 -9.51 -5.47 10.94
C ARG A 144 -10.76 -4.68 11.34
N THR A 145 -11.66 -5.33 12.07
CA THR A 145 -12.86 -4.75 12.66
C THR A 145 -12.52 -3.86 13.86
N SER A 146 -11.24 -3.61 14.10
CA SER A 146 -10.77 -2.64 15.07
C SER A 146 -10.65 -1.28 14.37
N PRO A 147 -11.43 -0.26 14.77
CA PRO A 147 -11.15 1.10 14.34
C PRO A 147 -9.70 1.43 14.73
N CYS A 148 -9.01 2.22 13.89
CA CYS A 148 -7.81 2.94 14.35
C CYS A 148 -8.12 3.51 15.73
N PRO A 149 -7.36 3.18 16.79
CA PRO A 149 -7.58 3.82 18.07
C PRO A 149 -7.37 5.32 17.82
N ALA A 150 -8.47 6.08 17.95
CA ALA A 150 -8.38 7.51 18.08
C ALA A 150 -7.33 7.79 19.14
N SER A 151 -6.28 8.49 18.74
CA SER A 151 -5.26 8.97 19.64
C SER A 151 -5.93 9.75 20.77
N GLY A 152 -5.79 9.24 22.00
CA GLY A 152 -6.11 10.00 23.20
C GLY A 152 -6.00 9.18 24.49
N PRO A 153 -5.78 9.81 25.66
CA PRO A 153 -5.78 11.25 25.92
C PRO A 153 -4.44 11.80 26.46
N GLY A 154 -4.30 13.13 26.37
CA GLY A 154 -3.21 13.90 27.00
C GLY A 154 -3.16 13.80 28.54
N PRO A 155 -2.17 14.45 29.17
CA PRO A 155 -1.77 14.15 30.53
C PRO A 155 -2.64 14.89 31.55
N ASN A 156 -3.68 14.25 32.07
CA ASN A 156 -4.12 14.38 33.47
C ASN A 156 -5.36 13.52 33.75
N ALA A 157 -5.19 12.41 34.49
CA ALA A 157 -6.24 11.89 35.34
C ALA A 157 -5.61 11.09 36.48
N SER A 158 -5.82 11.59 37.69
CA SER A 158 -5.38 11.08 38.98
C SER A 158 -5.90 9.67 39.30
N ARG A 159 -5.03 8.88 39.95
CA ARG A 159 -5.30 7.89 41.03
C ARG A 159 -6.72 7.34 41.20
N ASN A 160 -6.84 6.01 41.06
CA ASN A 160 -7.41 5.00 42.00
C ASN A 160 -8.24 3.93 41.26
N GLY A 161 -8.08 2.66 41.67
CA GLY A 161 -9.12 1.63 41.50
C GLY A 161 -8.65 0.26 40.99
N SER A 162 -8.26 -0.60 41.93
CA SER A 162 -8.40 -2.08 41.96
C SER A 162 -8.38 -2.91 40.66
N ARG A 163 -7.37 -3.80 40.60
CA ARG A 163 -7.29 -4.96 39.70
C ARG A 163 -8.16 -6.12 40.20
N THR A 164 -8.81 -6.81 39.28
CA THR A 164 -9.23 -8.22 39.44
C THR A 164 -9.06 -8.94 38.09
N PRO A 165 -8.46 -10.14 38.01
CA PRO A 165 -8.32 -10.89 36.76
C PRO A 165 -9.48 -11.88 36.57
N CYS A 166 -9.93 -12.07 35.32
CA CYS A 166 -10.85 -13.14 34.94
C CYS A 166 -10.10 -14.39 34.47
N SER A 167 -10.65 -15.52 34.86
CA SER A 167 -10.30 -16.91 34.57
C SER A 167 -10.46 -17.32 33.11
#